data_AF-A0AAN9BIV8-F1
#
_entry.id   AF-A0AAN9BIV8-F1
#
_cell.length_a   1.000
_cell.length_b   1.000
_cell.length_c   1.000
_cell.angle_alpha   90.00
_cell.angle_beta   90.00
_cell.angle_gamma   90.00
#
_symmetry.space_group_name_H-M   'P 1'
#
loop_
_entity.id
_entity.type
_entity.pdbx_description
1 polymer ?
#
loop_
_entity_poly.entity_id
_entity_poly.type
_entity_poly.pdbx_seq_one_letter_code
_entity_poly.pdbx_strand_id
1 'polypeptide(L)'
;MPKTRRQAYDAAYKLAAIDLAVEKGNRAAAQQIGVNESMIRRWRKQRGELVKCKKSTKAFRGCKARWPQLENEMEDWVNTQRADGRGVSTVQLRLKARTIATRLKIDDFKGGQSWCCRFLRRKGLSLRARTTLCQQLPPDFQEKMMSFRNYAQEQVAENLIGPQNIINMDEVPLTFH
;
A
#
# COMPACT_ATOMS: atom_id res chain seq x y z
N MET A 1 -15.15 -25.92 -36.25
CA MET A 1 -15.65 -25.23 -35.03
C MET A 1 -14.83 -23.97 -34.80
N PRO A 2 -15.45 -22.78 -34.71
CA PRO A 2 -14.72 -21.55 -34.40
C PRO A 2 -14.10 -21.66 -32.99
N LYS A 3 -12.81 -21.32 -32.85
CA LYS A 3 -12.10 -21.30 -31.56
C LYS A 3 -12.69 -20.20 -30.69
N THR A 4 -13.40 -20.57 -29.63
CA THR A 4 -13.87 -19.62 -28.61
C THR A 4 -12.68 -18.94 -27.94
N ARG A 5 -12.53 -17.62 -28.14
CA ARG A 5 -11.45 -16.85 -27.49
C ARG A 5 -11.72 -16.76 -25.99
N ARG A 6 -10.69 -17.04 -25.17
CA ARG A 6 -10.79 -16.87 -23.71
C ARG A 6 -10.97 -15.39 -23.37
N GLN A 7 -12.05 -15.06 -22.66
CA GLN A 7 -12.33 -13.71 -22.17
C GLN A 7 -11.82 -13.51 -20.74
N ALA A 8 -11.39 -12.29 -20.43
CA ALA A 8 -10.93 -11.89 -19.10
C ALA A 8 -11.92 -10.91 -18.48
N TYR A 9 -12.57 -11.34 -17.40
CA TYR A 9 -13.57 -10.58 -16.66
C TYR A 9 -12.94 -9.84 -15.49
N ASP A 10 -13.36 -8.61 -15.22
CA ASP A 10 -12.91 -7.83 -14.07
C ASP A 10 -13.60 -8.28 -12.76
N ALA A 11 -13.21 -7.71 -11.63
CA ALA A 11 -13.73 -8.12 -10.33
C ALA A 11 -15.18 -7.65 -10.14
N ALA A 12 -15.53 -6.46 -10.65
CA ALA A 12 -16.91 -5.95 -10.60
C ALA A 12 -17.91 -6.86 -11.31
N TYR A 13 -17.59 -7.28 -12.54
CA TYR A 13 -18.41 -8.20 -13.31
C TYR A 13 -18.57 -9.54 -12.59
N LYS A 14 -17.48 -10.08 -12.02
CA LYS A 14 -17.53 -11.33 -11.27
C LYS A 14 -18.40 -11.23 -10.03
N LEU A 15 -18.36 -10.10 -9.31
CA LEU A 15 -19.20 -9.87 -8.14
C LEU A 15 -20.68 -9.78 -8.53
N ALA A 16 -21.02 -9.01 -9.57
CA ALA A 16 -22.38 -8.96 -10.09
C ALA A 16 -22.90 -10.35 -10.54
N ALA A 17 -22.06 -11.15 -11.18
CA ALA A 17 -22.40 -12.53 -11.56
C ALA A 17 -22.58 -13.44 -10.34
N ILE A 18 -21.84 -13.23 -9.25
CA ILE A 18 -22.02 -13.94 -7.99
C ILE A 18 -23.35 -13.55 -7.36
N ASP A 19 -23.68 -12.26 -7.29
CA ASP A 19 -24.90 -11.78 -6.67
C ASP A 19 -26.13 -12.30 -7.42
N LEU A 20 -26.11 -12.31 -8.76
CA LEU A 20 -27.15 -12.96 -9.57
C LEU A 20 -27.25 -14.47 -9.30
N ALA A 21 -26.12 -15.14 -9.11
CA ALA A 21 -26.08 -16.58 -8.81
C ALA A 21 -26.53 -16.92 -7.38
N VAL A 22 -26.47 -15.97 -6.44
CA VAL A 22 -27.06 -16.10 -5.10
C VAL A 22 -28.57 -16.01 -5.18
N GLU A 23 -29.11 -15.13 -6.01
CA GLU A 23 -30.56 -14.95 -6.20
C GLU A 23 -31.20 -16.10 -7.00
N LYS A 24 -30.63 -16.44 -8.16
CA LYS A 24 -31.27 -17.36 -9.14
C LYS A 24 -30.65 -18.75 -9.23
N GLY A 25 -29.53 -18.97 -8.53
CA GLY A 25 -28.73 -20.18 -8.65
C GLY A 25 -27.71 -20.15 -9.81
N ASN A 26 -26.67 -20.99 -9.70
CA ASN A 26 -25.49 -20.90 -10.58
C ASN A 26 -25.81 -21.15 -12.06
N ARG A 27 -26.64 -22.15 -12.36
CA ARG A 27 -26.96 -22.56 -13.75
C ARG A 27 -27.81 -21.50 -14.46
N ALA A 28 -28.83 -20.97 -13.78
CA ALA A 28 -29.67 -19.91 -14.33
C ALA A 28 -28.88 -18.61 -14.56
N ALA A 29 -28.04 -18.21 -13.59
CA ALA A 29 -27.17 -17.05 -13.74
C ALA A 29 -26.15 -17.21 -14.87
N ALA A 30 -25.58 -18.42 -15.03
CA ALA A 30 -24.66 -18.74 -16.13
C ALA A 30 -25.32 -18.58 -17.50
N GLN A 31 -26.55 -19.09 -17.64
CA GLN A 31 -27.32 -18.97 -18.86
C GLN A 31 -27.72 -17.52 -19.16
N GLN A 32 -28.15 -16.76 -18.14
CA GLN A 32 -28.55 -15.36 -18.31
C GLN A 32 -27.37 -14.46 -18.72
N ILE A 33 -26.19 -14.68 -18.15
CA ILE A 33 -25.00 -13.84 -18.39
C ILE A 33 -24.16 -14.36 -19.59
N GLY A 34 -24.44 -15.58 -20.09
CA GLY A 34 -23.69 -16.18 -21.19
C GLY A 34 -22.28 -16.66 -20.80
N VAL A 35 -22.08 -17.04 -19.53
CA VAL A 35 -20.82 -17.58 -19.01
C VAL A 35 -20.96 -19.06 -18.64
N ASN A 36 -19.85 -19.79 -18.60
CA ASN A 36 -19.90 -21.19 -18.17
C ASN A 36 -20.17 -21.27 -16.64
N GLU A 37 -21.05 -22.18 -16.21
CA GLU A 37 -21.39 -22.40 -14.79
C GLU A 37 -20.14 -22.62 -13.91
N SER A 38 -19.13 -23.32 -14.44
CA SER A 38 -17.86 -23.55 -13.74
C SER A 38 -17.13 -22.24 -13.36
N MET A 39 -17.32 -21.18 -14.15
CA MET A 39 -16.75 -19.86 -13.87
C MET A 39 -17.45 -19.20 -12.69
N ILE A 40 -18.79 -19.25 -12.65
CA ILE A 40 -19.58 -18.72 -11.53
C ILE A 40 -19.22 -19.46 -10.24
N ARG A 41 -19.16 -20.79 -10.27
CA ARG A 41 -18.74 -21.60 -9.10
C ARG A 41 -17.34 -21.20 -8.62
N ARG A 42 -16.39 -21.00 -9.53
CA ARG A 42 -15.03 -20.54 -9.18
C ARG A 42 -15.05 -19.14 -8.58
N TRP A 43 -15.80 -18.20 -9.15
CA TRP A 43 -15.88 -16.83 -8.64
C TRP A 43 -16.54 -16.79 -7.26
N ARG A 44 -17.57 -17.60 -7.01
CA ARG A 44 -18.17 -17.74 -5.67
C ARG A 44 -17.14 -18.17 -4.62
N LYS A 45 -16.28 -19.16 -4.94
CA LYS A 45 -15.17 -19.56 -4.05
C LYS A 45 -14.18 -18.42 -3.81
N GLN A 46 -13.99 -17.55 -4.80
CA GLN A 46 -13.09 -16.38 -4.74
C GLN A 46 -13.76 -15.11 -4.21
N ARG A 47 -15.02 -15.15 -3.75
CA ARG A 47 -15.78 -13.95 -3.36
C ARG A 47 -15.02 -13.08 -2.35
N GLY A 48 -14.43 -13.70 -1.32
CA GLY A 48 -13.66 -12.97 -0.31
C GLY A 48 -12.43 -12.24 -0.87
N GLU A 49 -11.75 -12.81 -1.86
CA GLU A 49 -10.62 -12.14 -2.54
C GLU A 49 -11.11 -11.03 -3.49
N LEU A 50 -12.24 -11.25 -4.16
CA LEU A 50 -12.84 -10.30 -5.11
C LEU A 50 -13.35 -9.04 -4.42
N VAL A 51 -13.90 -9.16 -3.21
CA VAL A 51 -14.35 -8.01 -2.41
C VAL A 51 -13.15 -7.16 -1.94
N LYS A 52 -12.02 -7.78 -1.63
CA LYS A 52 -10.82 -7.07 -1.14
C LYS A 52 -10.01 -6.38 -2.24
N CYS A 53 -10.18 -6.76 -3.50
CA CYS A 53 -9.37 -6.24 -4.60
C CYS A 53 -10.03 -5.07 -5.34
N LYS A 54 -9.26 -4.39 -6.20
CA LYS A 54 -9.79 -3.29 -7.03
C LYS A 54 -10.82 -3.85 -8.02
N LYS A 55 -11.92 -3.13 -8.24
CA LYS A 55 -12.99 -3.51 -9.18
C LYS A 55 -12.49 -3.84 -10.60
N SER A 56 -11.44 -3.14 -11.07
CA SER A 56 -10.81 -3.37 -12.37
C SER A 56 -9.91 -4.62 -12.46
N THR A 57 -9.73 -5.37 -11.37
CA THR A 57 -8.82 -6.52 -11.30
C THR A 57 -9.36 -7.70 -12.10
N LYS A 58 -8.73 -8.01 -13.24
CA LYS A 58 -9.15 -9.12 -14.11
C LYS A 58 -8.67 -10.50 -13.66
N ALA A 59 -7.55 -10.56 -12.95
CA ALA A 59 -7.02 -11.79 -12.41
C ALA A 59 -6.14 -11.48 -11.21
N PHE A 60 -6.12 -12.39 -10.25
CA PHE A 60 -5.17 -12.37 -9.13
C PHE A 60 -3.80 -12.83 -9.63
N ARG A 61 -3.17 -12.01 -10.47
CA ARG A 61 -1.81 -12.21 -10.96
C ARG A 61 -0.86 -11.59 -9.96
N GLY A 62 -0.01 -12.41 -9.37
CA GLY A 62 0.99 -11.96 -8.42
C GLY A 62 1.73 -13.15 -7.85
N CYS A 63 3.05 -13.06 -7.81
CA CYS A 63 3.88 -14.08 -7.20
C CYS A 63 3.62 -14.07 -5.69
N LYS A 64 2.78 -15.00 -5.21
CA LYS A 64 2.72 -15.34 -3.78
C LYS A 64 4.15 -15.46 -3.26
N ALA A 65 4.39 -14.93 -2.06
CA ALA A 65 5.69 -15.05 -1.43
C ALA A 65 6.07 -16.55 -1.35
N ARG A 66 7.26 -16.91 -1.84
CA ARG A 66 7.78 -18.28 -1.68
C ARG A 66 7.98 -18.60 -0.20
N TRP A 67 8.29 -17.57 0.60
CA TRP A 67 8.51 -17.68 2.04
C TRP A 67 7.66 -16.63 2.78
N PRO A 68 6.34 -16.87 2.95
CA PRO A 68 5.43 -15.90 3.58
C PRO A 68 5.81 -15.57 5.02
N GLN A 69 6.23 -16.56 5.81
CA GLN A 69 6.63 -16.39 7.20
C GLN A 69 7.84 -15.44 7.33
N LEU A 70 8.89 -15.68 6.52
CA LEU A 70 10.06 -14.81 6.47
C LEU A 70 9.69 -13.38 6.06
N GLU A 71 8.80 -13.21 5.08
CA GLU A 71 8.36 -11.88 4.64
C GLU A 71 7.51 -11.16 5.70
N ASN A 72 6.75 -11.86 6.53
CA ASN A 72 6.01 -11.24 7.64
C ASN A 72 6.96 -10.72 8.72
N GLU A 73 7.93 -11.53 9.17
CA GLU A 73 8.91 -11.09 10.18
C GLU A 73 9.80 -9.95 9.68
N MET A 74 10.14 -9.96 8.39
CA MET A 74 10.86 -8.87 7.75
C MET A 74 10.03 -7.57 7.71
N GLU A 75 8.73 -7.67 7.47
CA GLU A 75 7.82 -6.52 7.50
C GLU A 75 7.75 -5.91 8.90
N ASP A 76 7.57 -6.74 9.94
CA ASP A 76 7.53 -6.30 11.33
C ASP A 76 8.83 -5.57 11.70
N TRP A 77 9.97 -6.16 11.36
CA TRP A 77 11.27 -5.53 11.61
C TRP A 77 11.44 -4.18 10.89
N VAL A 78 11.01 -4.07 9.62
CA VAL A 78 11.06 -2.79 8.89
C VAL A 78 10.17 -1.75 9.56
N ASN A 79 8.99 -2.15 10.04
CA ASN A 79 8.07 -1.24 10.72
C ASN A 79 8.63 -0.76 12.06
N THR A 80 9.26 -1.62 12.85
CA THR A 80 9.98 -1.22 14.08
C THR A 80 11.08 -0.22 13.78
N GLN A 81 11.91 -0.46 12.76
CA GLN A 81 12.97 0.48 12.37
C GLN A 81 12.41 1.85 11.97
N ARG A 82 11.27 1.88 11.28
CA ARG A 82 10.61 3.12 10.88
C ARG A 82 9.99 3.85 12.06
N ALA A 83 9.40 3.14 13.02
CA ALA A 83 8.87 3.73 14.25
C ALA A 83 9.98 4.46 15.03
N ASP A 84 11.19 3.88 15.02
CA ASP A 84 12.37 4.46 15.67
C ASP A 84 13.07 5.54 14.80
N GLY A 85 12.48 5.96 13.68
CA GLY A 85 13.05 6.98 12.79
C GLY A 85 14.30 6.52 12.02
N ARG A 86 14.62 5.22 12.02
CA ARG A 86 15.80 4.68 11.33
C ARG A 86 15.45 4.28 9.90
N GLY A 87 16.24 4.81 8.95
CA GLY A 87 16.21 4.35 7.55
C GLY A 87 16.69 2.90 7.45
N VAL A 88 16.08 2.13 6.55
CA VAL A 88 16.49 0.75 6.23
C VAL A 88 17.04 0.73 4.81
N SER A 89 18.28 0.29 4.63
CA SER A 89 18.89 0.09 3.32
C SER A 89 18.63 -1.32 2.77
N THR A 90 18.84 -1.49 1.46
CA THR A 90 18.71 -2.82 0.83
C THR A 90 19.71 -3.83 1.38
N VAL A 91 20.92 -3.38 1.76
CA VAL A 91 21.94 -4.25 2.36
C VAL A 91 21.46 -4.76 3.72
N GLN A 92 20.91 -3.87 4.56
CA GLN A 92 20.37 -4.25 5.86
C GLN A 92 19.19 -5.22 5.72
N LEU A 93 18.30 -5.01 4.74
CA LEU A 93 17.23 -5.97 4.43
C LEU A 93 17.79 -7.37 4.12
N ARG A 94 18.83 -7.45 3.29
CA ARG A 94 19.41 -8.74 2.86
C ARG A 94 20.06 -9.47 4.02
N LEU A 95 20.82 -8.75 4.85
CA LEU A 95 21.45 -9.31 6.03
C LEU A 95 20.40 -9.82 7.02
N LYS A 96 19.39 -9.00 7.36
CA LYS A 96 18.32 -9.41 8.28
C LYS A 96 17.54 -10.60 7.73
N ALA A 97 17.21 -10.60 6.45
CA ALA A 97 16.48 -11.70 5.82
C ALA A 97 17.26 -13.03 5.89
N ARG A 98 18.59 -13.00 5.74
CA ARG A 98 19.43 -14.20 5.93
C ARG A 98 19.41 -14.69 7.37
N THR A 99 19.51 -13.80 8.36
CA THR A 99 19.43 -14.20 9.78
C THR A 99 18.09 -14.87 10.11
N ILE A 100 17.00 -14.34 9.56
CA ILE A 100 15.66 -14.92 9.72
C ILE A 100 15.57 -16.26 8.98
N ALA A 101 16.10 -16.37 7.76
CA ALA A 101 16.12 -17.62 7.01
C ALA A 101 16.86 -18.74 7.74
N THR A 102 18.04 -18.44 8.30
CA THR A 102 18.81 -19.40 9.12
C THR A 102 18.01 -19.82 10.35
N ARG A 103 17.39 -18.87 11.05
CA ARG A 103 16.53 -19.16 12.21
C ARG A 103 15.33 -20.05 11.87
N LEU A 104 14.71 -19.80 10.72
CA LEU A 104 13.58 -20.57 10.20
C LEU A 104 14.00 -21.87 9.49
N LYS A 105 15.30 -22.20 9.47
CA LYS A 105 15.85 -23.38 8.78
C LYS A 105 15.46 -23.44 7.30
N ILE A 106 15.56 -22.31 6.60
CA ILE A 106 15.31 -22.20 5.15
C ILE A 106 16.65 -22.21 4.41
N ASP A 107 17.03 -23.37 3.89
CA ASP A 107 18.36 -23.56 3.25
C ASP A 107 18.46 -22.91 1.86
N ASP A 108 17.33 -22.74 1.17
CA ASP A 108 17.25 -22.26 -0.21
C ASP A 108 17.22 -20.73 -0.38
N PHE A 109 17.35 -19.97 0.72
CA PHE A 109 17.14 -18.53 0.71
C PHE A 109 18.43 -17.74 0.38
N LYS A 110 18.55 -17.26 -0.86
CA LYS A 110 19.70 -16.45 -1.30
C LYS A 110 19.61 -14.96 -0.93
N GLY A 111 18.40 -14.44 -0.69
CA GLY A 111 18.18 -13.01 -0.39
C GLY A 111 18.66 -12.06 -1.48
N GLY A 112 18.40 -12.36 -2.75
CA GLY A 112 18.83 -11.55 -3.91
C GLY A 112 18.18 -10.16 -3.98
N GLN A 113 18.76 -9.23 -4.78
CA GLN A 113 18.19 -7.90 -5.02
C GLN A 113 16.76 -7.99 -5.57
N SER A 114 16.53 -8.90 -6.52
CA SER A 114 15.21 -9.16 -7.09
C SER A 114 14.20 -9.65 -6.05
N TRP A 115 14.65 -10.40 -5.03
CA TRP A 115 13.80 -10.80 -3.92
C TRP A 115 13.43 -9.58 -3.07
N CYS A 116 14.39 -8.72 -2.71
CA CYS A 116 14.13 -7.48 -1.97
C CYS A 116 13.11 -6.59 -2.67
N CYS A 117 13.29 -6.32 -3.96
CA CYS A 117 12.35 -5.48 -4.73
C CYS A 117 10.93 -6.09 -4.75
N ARG A 118 10.82 -7.42 -4.89
CA ARG A 118 9.52 -8.12 -4.89
C ARG A 118 8.89 -8.13 -3.51
N PHE A 119 9.66 -8.36 -2.45
CA PHE A 119 9.23 -8.28 -1.05
C PHE A 119 8.65 -6.90 -0.74
N LEU A 120 9.42 -5.84 -1.02
CA LEU A 120 9.00 -4.46 -0.80
C LEU A 120 7.69 -4.15 -1.54
N ARG A 121 7.60 -4.52 -2.82
CA ARG A 121 6.39 -4.33 -3.62
C ARG A 121 5.18 -5.10 -3.08
N ARG A 122 5.38 -6.34 -2.60
CA ARG A 122 4.29 -7.16 -2.04
C ARG A 122 3.75 -6.59 -0.73
N LYS A 123 4.63 -6.08 0.13
CA LYS A 123 4.27 -5.49 1.43
C LYS A 123 3.94 -4.00 1.35
N GLY A 124 3.95 -3.40 0.16
CA GLY A 124 3.69 -1.96 0.01
C GLY A 124 4.76 -1.07 0.67
N LEU A 125 5.98 -1.59 0.85
CA LEU A 125 7.08 -0.89 1.48
C LEU A 125 7.93 -0.19 0.42
N SER A 126 8.40 1.02 0.72
CA SER A 126 9.44 1.72 -0.05
C SER A 126 10.70 1.90 0.77
N LEU A 127 11.86 1.83 0.12
CA LEU A 127 13.09 2.35 0.71
C LEU A 127 13.02 3.87 0.61
N ARG A 128 12.97 4.55 1.76
CA ARG A 128 13.07 6.01 1.79
C ARG A 128 14.52 6.37 2.08
N ALA A 129 15.06 7.32 1.32
CA ALA A 129 16.27 8.02 1.77
C ALA A 129 15.96 8.62 3.15
N ARG A 130 16.96 8.65 4.03
CA ARG A 130 16.81 9.32 5.32
C ARG A 130 16.48 10.78 5.01
N THR A 131 15.22 11.18 5.23
CA THR A 131 14.91 12.61 5.36
C THR A 131 15.76 13.11 6.50
N THR A 132 16.61 14.10 6.24
CA THR A 132 17.28 14.86 7.30
C THR A 132 16.21 15.14 8.34
N LEU A 133 16.41 14.61 9.55
CA LEU A 133 15.54 14.93 10.67
C LEU A 133 15.61 16.44 10.80
N CYS A 134 14.57 17.14 10.36
CA CYS A 134 14.29 18.46 10.91
C CYS A 134 14.36 18.29 12.43
N GLN A 135 15.01 19.24 13.08
CA GLN A 135 15.32 19.22 14.52
C GLN A 135 14.16 18.60 15.31
N GLN A 136 14.46 17.73 16.28
CA GLN A 136 13.41 17.15 17.12
C GLN A 136 12.53 18.28 17.63
N LEU A 137 11.22 18.15 17.42
CA LEU A 137 10.25 19.16 17.82
C LEU A 137 10.37 19.35 19.33
N PRO A 138 10.59 20.59 19.80
CA PRO A 138 10.62 20.87 21.23
C PRO A 138 9.35 20.36 21.93
N PRO A 139 9.42 19.92 23.20
CA PRO A 139 8.26 19.40 23.92
C PRO A 139 7.09 20.39 23.98
N ASP A 140 7.41 21.69 23.98
CA ASP A 140 6.49 22.82 23.99
C ASP A 140 6.04 23.28 22.59
N PHE A 141 6.42 22.57 21.52
CA PHE A 141 6.10 22.94 20.15
C PHE A 141 4.59 23.08 19.93
N GLN A 142 3.79 22.13 20.42
CA GLN A 142 2.34 22.17 20.24
C GLN A 142 1.73 23.39 20.92
N GLU A 143 2.17 23.71 22.13
CA GLU A 143 1.70 24.86 22.90
C GLU A 143 2.06 26.18 22.20
N LYS A 144 3.33 26.35 21.79
CA LYS A 144 3.80 27.52 21.05
C LYS A 144 3.11 27.68 19.68
N MET A 145 2.88 26.57 18.98
CA MET A 145 2.18 26.59 17.70
C MET A 145 0.71 27.00 17.88
N MET A 146 0.04 26.49 18.91
CA MET A 146 -1.34 26.87 19.22
C MET A 146 -1.44 28.33 19.66
N SER A 147 -0.55 28.79 20.55
CA SER A 147 -0.54 30.19 21.01
C SER A 147 -0.30 31.15 19.85
N PHE A 148 0.65 30.85 18.96
CA PHE A 148 0.92 31.66 17.77
C PHE A 148 -0.26 31.67 16.79
N ARG A 149 -0.90 30.52 16.55
CA ARG A 149 -2.09 30.45 15.67
C ARG A 149 -3.25 31.27 16.21
N ASN A 150 -3.53 31.16 17.51
CA ASN A 150 -4.60 31.92 18.15
C ASN A 150 -4.32 33.42 18.07
N TYR A 151 -3.10 33.82 18.43
CA TYR A 151 -2.66 35.22 18.31
C TYR A 151 -2.81 35.77 16.88
N ALA A 152 -2.34 35.03 15.88
CA ALA A 152 -2.47 35.45 14.48
C ALA A 152 -3.94 35.57 14.03
N GLN A 153 -4.80 34.65 14.48
CA GLN A 153 -6.24 34.70 14.18
C GLN A 153 -6.93 35.90 14.84
N GLU A 154 -6.61 36.19 16.11
CA GLU A 154 -7.09 37.36 16.83
C GLU A 154 -6.68 38.65 16.13
N GLN A 155 -5.40 38.79 15.78
CA GLN A 155 -4.90 39.98 15.08
C GLN A 155 -5.53 40.18 13.70
N VAL A 156 -5.80 39.09 12.97
CA VAL A 156 -6.51 39.17 11.68
C VAL A 156 -7.96 39.63 11.86
N ALA A 157 -8.65 39.14 12.90
CA ALA A 157 -10.03 39.48 13.20
C ALA A 157 -10.17 40.93 13.71
N GLU A 158 -9.34 41.35 14.66
CA GLU A 158 -9.33 42.71 15.24
C GLU A 158 -9.09 43.78 14.18
N ASN A 159 -8.14 43.53 13.28
CA ASN A 159 -7.74 44.49 12.24
C ASN A 159 -8.52 44.33 10.93
N LEU A 160 -9.54 43.46 10.89
CA LEU A 160 -10.36 43.18 9.71
C LEU A 160 -9.53 42.87 8.45
N ILE A 161 -8.43 42.13 8.63
CA ILE A 161 -7.50 41.82 7.55
C ILE A 161 -8.13 40.75 6.66
N GLY A 162 -8.54 41.13 5.46
CA GLY A 162 -9.04 40.17 4.47
C GLY A 162 -7.93 39.19 4.02
N PRO A 163 -8.27 37.94 3.64
CA PRO A 163 -7.29 36.96 3.18
C PRO A 163 -6.40 37.43 2.03
N GLN A 164 -6.94 38.31 1.17
CA GLN A 164 -6.23 38.93 0.05
C GLN A 164 -5.09 39.87 0.47
N ASN A 165 -5.06 40.30 1.73
CA ASN A 165 -4.04 41.20 2.29
C ASN A 165 -2.95 40.42 3.05
N ILE A 166 -3.03 39.09 3.11
CA ILE A 166 -2.04 38.24 3.77
C ILE A 166 -1.06 37.73 2.71
N ILE A 167 0.19 38.19 2.80
CA ILE A 167 1.28 37.77 1.90
C ILE A 167 2.27 36.88 2.65
N ASN A 168 2.76 35.85 1.97
CA ASN A 168 3.84 35.02 2.49
C ASN A 168 5.19 35.61 2.09
N MET A 169 6.10 35.78 3.04
CA MET A 169 7.47 36.24 2.82
C MET A 169 8.41 35.22 3.45
N ASP A 170 9.32 34.65 2.66
CA ASP A 170 10.32 33.69 3.12
C ASP A 170 11.64 33.91 2.37
N GLU A 171 12.77 33.64 3.03
CA GLU A 171 14.08 33.82 2.44
C GLU A 171 14.55 32.53 1.75
N VAL A 172 15.00 32.66 0.50
CA VAL A 172 15.58 31.53 -0.25
C VAL A 172 17.08 31.78 -0.40
N PRO A 173 17.95 30.90 0.10
CA PRO A 173 19.39 31.08 -0.07
C PRO A 173 19.77 30.96 -1.54
N LEU A 174 20.44 31.99 -2.07
CA LEU A 174 21.04 32.02 -3.40
C LEU A 174 22.49 31.56 -3.31
N THR A 175 22.81 30.45 -3.97
CA THR A 175 24.18 29.96 -4.10
C THR A 175 24.83 30.56 -5.35
N PHE A 176 26.00 31.19 -5.21
CA PHE A 176 26.83 31.60 -6.35
C PHE A 176 27.61 30.39 -6.88
N HIS A 177 27.68 30.23 -8.22
CA HIS A 177 28.42 29.17 -8.91
C HIS A 177 29.82 29.64 -9.30
#